data_AF-A0A645DLW9-F1
#
_entry.id   AF-A0A645DLW9-F1
#
_cell.length_a   1.000
_cell.length_b   1.000
_cell.length_c   1.000
_cell.angle_alpha   90.00
_cell.angle_beta   90.00
_cell.angle_gamma   90.00
#
_symmetry.space_group_name_H-M   'P 1'
#
loop_
_entity.id
_entity.type
_entity.pdbx_description
1 polymer ?
#
loop_
_entity_poly.entity_id
_entity_poly.type
_entity_poly.pdbx_seq_one_letter_code
_entity_poly.pdbx_strand_id
1 'polypeptide(L)'
;MLSDINKAWSVIPLIIIKFILGFIVGFLVDAIYTNGKNEVKVKLKERETKCDTNVECNSHVGCCDHKIEGEHGEHSWIHEHLIHPLLHSLKLFAYILVINLIFGFIIYFVGEDAISNFLHANVWLTPIFSTLVGLIPNCASSVIITEMYIEGSIYFGAALAGLIVNAGLGMLFLFKNYKNWKNNLIILGILVAVSLIVGYATIAIQFNLPSNWIF
;
A
#
# COMPACT_ATOMS: atom_id res chain seq x y z
N MET A 1 -7.48 23.06 -10.05
CA MET A 1 -6.63 22.00 -10.64
C MET A 1 -7.13 20.57 -10.33
N LEU A 2 -8.08 20.36 -9.39
CA LEU A 2 -8.74 19.05 -9.17
C LEU A 2 -10.04 18.82 -9.99
N SER A 3 -10.40 19.72 -10.92
CA SER A 3 -11.70 19.70 -11.62
C SER A 3 -11.62 19.38 -13.11
N ASP A 4 -10.47 18.95 -13.64
CA ASP A 4 -10.40 18.49 -15.03
C ASP A 4 -11.00 17.08 -15.11
N ILE A 5 -12.30 17.02 -15.38
CA ILE A 5 -13.10 15.80 -15.53
C ILE A 5 -12.47 14.81 -16.55
N ASN A 6 -11.72 15.35 -17.52
CA ASN A 6 -11.01 14.58 -18.54
C ASN A 6 -9.81 13.80 -17.96
N LYS A 7 -9.13 14.33 -16.94
CA LYS A 7 -8.01 13.61 -16.28
C LYS A 7 -8.53 12.54 -15.32
N ALA A 8 -9.70 12.75 -14.70
CA ALA A 8 -10.33 11.73 -13.86
C ALA A 8 -10.67 10.46 -14.65
N TRP A 9 -11.04 10.62 -15.92
CA TRP A 9 -11.27 9.49 -16.83
C TRP A 9 -10.02 8.62 -17.06
N SER A 10 -8.82 9.19 -16.97
CA SER A 10 -7.56 8.45 -17.09
C SER A 10 -7.22 7.62 -15.83
N VAL A 11 -7.82 7.93 -14.68
CA VAL A 11 -7.56 7.23 -13.40
C VAL A 11 -8.49 6.03 -13.19
N ILE A 12 -9.70 6.06 -13.75
CA ILE A 12 -10.66 4.95 -13.70
C ILE A 12 -10.05 3.61 -14.20
N PRO A 13 -9.37 3.53 -15.35
CA PRO A 13 -8.76 2.28 -15.81
C PRO A 13 -7.64 1.78 -14.86
N LEU A 14 -6.89 2.67 -14.20
CA LEU A 14 -5.89 2.27 -13.18
C LEU A 14 -6.55 1.51 -12.03
N ILE A 15 -7.69 2.00 -11.54
CA ILE A 15 -8.39 1.40 -10.41
C ILE A 15 -8.95 0.02 -10.80
N ILE A 16 -9.58 -0.08 -11.98
CA ILE A 16 -10.14 -1.34 -12.48
C ILE A 16 -9.03 -2.39 -12.68
N ILE A 17 -7.95 -2.02 -13.35
CA ILE A 17 -6.79 -2.90 -13.58
C ILE A 17 -6.23 -3.39 -12.25
N LYS A 18 -6.06 -2.49 -11.26
CA LYS A 18 -5.54 -2.85 -9.93
C LYS A 18 -6.45 -3.82 -9.19
N PHE A 19 -7.77 -3.64 -9.27
CA PHE A 19 -8.73 -4.55 -8.63
C PHE A 19 -8.68 -5.96 -9.24
N ILE A 20 -8.70 -6.05 -10.57
CA ILE A 20 -8.65 -7.32 -11.30
C ILE A 20 -7.31 -8.04 -11.04
N LEU A 21 -6.18 -7.33 -11.17
CA LEU A 21 -4.85 -7.87 -10.87
C LEU A 21 -4.75 -8.35 -9.43
N GLY A 22 -5.25 -7.56 -8.47
CA GLY A 22 -5.25 -7.94 -7.06
C GLY A 22 -6.00 -9.24 -6.81
N PHE A 23 -7.15 -9.43 -7.47
CA PHE A 23 -7.92 -10.67 -7.37
C PHE A 23 -7.14 -11.85 -7.99
N ILE A 24 -6.67 -11.71 -9.23
CA ILE A 24 -5.95 -12.79 -9.93
C ILE A 24 -4.70 -13.21 -9.14
N VAL A 25 -3.85 -12.25 -8.77
CA VAL A 25 -2.61 -12.52 -8.04
C VAL A 25 -2.93 -13.07 -6.65
N GLY A 26 -3.93 -12.54 -5.96
CA GLY A 26 -4.37 -13.02 -4.66
C GLY A 26 -4.79 -14.49 -4.68
N PHE A 27 -5.63 -14.88 -5.65
CA PHE A 27 -6.04 -16.28 -5.83
C PHE A 27 -4.88 -17.18 -6.25
N LEU A 28 -3.98 -16.69 -7.08
CA LEU A 28 -2.81 -17.46 -7.55
C LEU A 28 -1.82 -17.72 -6.40
N VAL A 29 -1.58 -16.70 -5.55
CA VAL A 29 -0.78 -16.84 -4.33
C VAL A 29 -1.47 -17.75 -3.32
N ASP A 30 -2.79 -17.62 -3.09
CA ASP A 30 -3.55 -18.51 -2.21
C ASP A 30 -3.44 -19.96 -2.71
N ALA A 31 -3.62 -20.22 -4.01
CA ALA A 31 -3.51 -21.55 -4.60
C ALA A 31 -2.13 -22.18 -4.42
N ILE A 32 -1.04 -21.41 -4.59
CA ILE A 32 0.33 -21.89 -4.43
C ILE A 32 0.67 -22.18 -2.96
N TYR A 33 0.27 -21.30 -2.03
CA TYR A 33 0.61 -21.42 -0.60
C TYR A 33 -0.37 -22.30 0.20
N THR A 34 -1.55 -22.60 -0.35
CA THR A 34 -2.59 -23.42 0.29
C THR A 34 -2.27 -24.91 0.39
N ASN A 35 -1.28 -25.42 -0.34
CA ASN A 35 -0.90 -26.84 -0.24
C ASN A 35 -0.42 -27.27 1.18
N GLY A 36 -0.25 -26.33 2.13
CA GLY A 36 -0.02 -26.59 3.55
C GLY A 36 -1.22 -26.35 4.50
N LYS A 37 -2.47 -26.29 4.01
CA LYS A 37 -3.68 -25.87 4.78
C LYS A 37 -4.04 -26.72 6.01
N ASN A 38 -3.41 -27.88 6.25
CA ASN A 38 -3.76 -28.73 7.40
C ASN A 38 -3.33 -28.15 8.75
N GLU A 39 -2.19 -27.44 8.83
CA GLU A 39 -1.67 -26.97 10.13
C GLU A 39 -2.33 -25.66 10.61
N VAL A 40 -2.77 -24.80 9.68
CA VAL A 40 -3.40 -23.50 10.01
C VAL A 40 -4.85 -23.67 10.43
N LYS A 41 -5.61 -24.57 9.79
CA LYS A 41 -7.00 -24.87 10.19
C LYS A 41 -7.07 -25.52 11.58
N VAL A 42 -6.10 -26.37 11.93
CA VAL A 42 -6.01 -26.99 13.26
C VAL A 42 -5.71 -25.94 14.34
N LYS A 43 -4.75 -25.02 14.09
CA LYS A 43 -4.42 -23.95 15.05
C LYS A 43 -5.55 -22.93 15.24
N LEU A 44 -6.37 -22.65 14.22
CA LEU A 44 -7.53 -21.77 14.35
C LEU A 44 -8.65 -22.46 15.16
N LYS A 45 -8.94 -23.74 14.88
CA LYS A 45 -9.93 -24.52 15.66
C LYS A 45 -9.53 -24.73 17.11
N GLU A 46 -8.25 -24.98 17.38
CA GLU A 46 -7.75 -25.15 18.74
C GLU A 46 -7.79 -23.84 19.54
N ARG A 47 -7.69 -22.68 18.87
CA ARG A 47 -7.82 -21.35 19.48
C ARG A 47 -9.27 -20.95 19.74
N GLU A 48 -10.21 -21.37 18.90
CA GLU A 48 -11.66 -21.19 19.12
C GLU A 48 -12.18 -22.11 20.24
N THR A 49 -11.80 -23.38 20.24
CA THR A 49 -12.32 -24.38 21.21
C THR A 49 -11.84 -24.10 22.64
N LYS A 50 -10.68 -23.44 22.81
CA LYS A 50 -10.11 -23.12 24.12
C LYS A 50 -10.79 -21.93 24.81
N CYS A 51 -11.59 -21.13 24.09
CA CYS A 51 -12.33 -20.01 24.67
C CYS A 51 -13.72 -20.38 25.21
N ASP A 52 -14.30 -21.51 24.80
CA ASP A 52 -15.66 -21.89 25.20
C ASP A 52 -15.75 -22.70 26.50
N THR A 53 -14.63 -23.22 27.01
CA THR A 53 -14.66 -24.11 28.19
C THR A 53 -13.54 -23.82 29.17
N ASN A 54 -13.84 -22.89 30.08
CA ASN A 54 -13.18 -22.66 31.38
C ASN A 54 -11.73 -22.13 31.39
N VAL A 55 -11.62 -20.95 32.02
CA VAL A 55 -10.48 -20.40 32.76
C VAL A 55 -9.32 -19.80 31.92
N GLU A 56 -9.28 -18.47 31.97
CA GLU A 56 -8.12 -17.59 31.71
C GLU A 56 -7.78 -17.31 30.24
N CYS A 57 -8.69 -16.59 29.56
CA CYS A 57 -8.37 -15.86 28.34
C CYS A 57 -7.42 -14.70 28.66
N ASN A 58 -6.12 -14.93 28.51
CA ASN A 58 -5.10 -13.89 28.52
C ASN A 58 -5.43 -12.83 27.45
N SER A 59 -6.01 -11.72 27.91
CA SER A 59 -6.03 -10.37 27.32
C SER A 59 -6.11 -10.31 25.79
N HIS A 60 -7.31 -10.08 25.26
CA HIS A 60 -7.48 -9.56 23.92
C HIS A 60 -6.92 -8.13 23.85
N VAL A 61 -5.67 -8.02 23.37
CA VAL A 61 -5.01 -6.75 23.07
C VAL A 61 -5.49 -6.30 21.69
N GLY A 62 -6.25 -5.21 21.66
CA GLY A 62 -6.68 -4.59 20.41
C GLY A 62 -5.51 -4.07 19.58
N CYS A 63 -5.77 -3.65 18.33
CA CYS A 63 -4.78 -3.09 17.41
C CYS A 63 -3.98 -1.89 18.00
N CYS A 64 -4.52 -1.26 19.05
CA CYS A 64 -3.96 -0.11 19.78
C CYS A 64 -3.44 -0.42 21.19
N ASP A 65 -3.15 -1.68 21.51
CA ASP A 65 -2.58 -2.08 22.81
C ASP A 65 -3.48 -1.78 24.04
N HIS A 66 -4.80 -1.80 23.86
CA HIS A 66 -5.77 -1.71 24.96
C HIS A 66 -6.55 -3.02 25.14
N LYS A 67 -6.90 -3.34 26.39
CA LYS A 67 -7.78 -4.46 26.75
C LYS A 67 -9.23 -4.08 26.45
N ILE A 68 -9.93 -4.93 25.70
CA ILE A 68 -11.29 -4.63 25.21
C ILE A 68 -12.39 -5.03 26.21
N GLU A 69 -12.07 -5.71 27.31
CA GLU A 69 -13.09 -6.13 28.27
C GLU A 69 -12.74 -5.73 29.70
N GLY A 70 -13.65 -4.95 30.30
CA GLY A 70 -13.82 -4.90 31.76
C GLY A 70 -13.39 -3.62 32.45
N GLU A 71 -13.96 -2.46 32.09
CA GLU A 71 -14.23 -1.39 33.06
C GLU A 71 -15.22 -0.36 32.47
N HIS A 72 -16.52 -0.54 32.76
CA HIS A 72 -17.48 0.56 32.71
C HIS A 72 -17.20 1.51 33.88
N GLY A 73 -16.11 2.28 33.74
CA GLY A 73 -15.79 3.42 34.60
C GLY A 73 -16.41 4.68 34.01
N GLU A 74 -17.50 5.11 34.62
CA GLU A 74 -18.15 6.42 34.57
C GLU A 74 -17.27 7.60 34.03
N HIS A 75 -17.16 7.72 32.70
CA HIS A 75 -16.63 8.92 32.03
C HIS A 75 -17.31 9.12 30.67
N SER A 76 -17.45 10.38 30.27
CA SER A 76 -18.46 10.79 29.27
C SER A 76 -18.29 10.12 27.90
N TRP A 77 -19.41 9.67 27.35
CA TRP A 77 -19.59 8.97 26.07
C TRP A 77 -18.79 9.57 24.87
N ILE A 78 -18.52 10.87 24.92
CA ILE A 78 -17.86 11.67 23.89
C ILE A 78 -16.33 11.46 23.87
N HIS A 79 -15.71 11.24 25.04
CA HIS A 79 -14.25 11.11 25.15
C HIS A 79 -13.75 9.76 24.64
N GLU A 80 -14.54 8.69 24.79
CA GLU A 80 -14.11 7.35 24.39
C GLU A 80 -14.34 7.07 22.91
N HIS A 81 -15.41 7.61 22.31
CA HIS A 81 -15.78 7.33 20.92
C HIS A 81 -15.20 8.31 19.90
N LEU A 82 -15.03 9.60 20.23
CA LEU A 82 -14.53 10.59 19.27
C LEU A 82 -13.05 10.90 19.47
N ILE A 83 -12.59 11.10 20.70
CA ILE A 83 -11.24 11.63 20.94
C ILE A 83 -10.16 10.58 20.67
N HIS A 84 -10.42 9.29 20.95
CA HIS A 84 -9.45 8.23 20.71
C HIS A 84 -9.15 8.02 19.20
N PRO A 85 -10.16 7.89 18.29
CA PRO A 85 -9.91 7.89 16.86
C PRO A 85 -9.32 9.21 16.34
N LEU A 86 -9.76 10.36 16.85
CA LEU A 86 -9.31 11.66 16.36
C LEU A 86 -7.83 11.91 16.68
N LEU A 87 -7.37 11.57 17.89
CA LEU A 87 -5.94 11.63 18.25
C LEU A 87 -5.10 10.67 17.42
N HIS A 88 -5.63 9.48 17.12
CA HIS A 88 -4.95 8.52 16.25
C HIS A 88 -4.83 9.04 14.82
N SER A 89 -5.92 9.55 14.25
CA SER A 89 -5.95 10.19 12.93
C SER A 89 -5.08 11.43 12.88
N LEU A 90 -5.03 12.24 13.95
CA LEU A 90 -4.19 13.44 14.03
C LEU A 90 -2.71 13.07 14.10
N LYS A 91 -2.34 12.03 14.86
CA LYS A 91 -0.97 11.52 14.89
C LYS A 91 -0.54 11.00 13.53
N LEU A 92 -1.41 10.26 12.83
CA LEU A 92 -1.15 9.82 11.48
C LEU A 92 -1.04 11.01 10.52
N PHE A 93 -1.95 11.98 10.60
CA PHE A 93 -1.92 13.21 9.81
C PHE A 93 -0.61 13.99 10.01
N ALA A 94 -0.19 14.21 11.25
CA ALA A 94 1.06 14.90 11.56
C ALA A 94 2.27 14.13 11.01
N TYR A 95 2.29 12.80 11.15
CA TYR A 95 3.33 11.96 10.56
C TYR A 95 3.36 12.08 9.02
N ILE A 96 2.20 12.02 8.35
CA ILE A 96 2.09 12.17 6.90
C ILE A 96 2.57 13.55 6.47
N LEU A 97 2.19 14.60 7.19
CA LEU A 97 2.58 15.97 6.91
C LEU A 97 4.10 16.13 7.00
N VAL A 98 4.74 15.59 8.03
CA VAL A 98 6.21 15.63 8.16
C VAL A 98 6.90 14.89 7.02
N ILE A 99 6.44 13.68 6.67
CA ILE A 99 7.01 12.92 5.56
C ILE A 99 6.82 13.66 4.22
N ASN A 100 5.63 14.20 3.96
CA ASN A 100 5.37 15.00 2.76
C ASN A 100 6.25 16.25 2.70
N LEU A 101 6.48 16.91 3.83
CA LEU A 101 7.35 18.08 3.90
C LEU A 101 8.80 17.68 3.57
N ILE A 102 9.30 16.57 4.12
CA ILE A 102 10.64 16.05 3.81
C ILE A 102 10.75 15.71 2.32
N PHE A 103 9.75 15.03 1.74
CA PHE A 103 9.74 14.72 0.30
C PHE A 103 9.70 15.99 -0.55
N GLY A 104 8.84 16.95 -0.22
CA GLY A 104 8.78 18.24 -0.89
C GLY A 104 10.11 18.98 -0.83
N PHE A 105 10.80 18.96 0.31
CA PHE A 105 12.15 19.52 0.43
C PHE A 105 13.17 18.78 -0.44
N ILE A 106 13.15 17.44 -0.47
CA ILE A 106 14.03 16.65 -1.33
C ILE A 106 13.79 17.00 -2.79
N ILE A 107 12.54 17.04 -3.24
CA ILE A 107 12.17 17.38 -4.62
C ILE A 107 12.60 18.81 -4.96
N TYR A 108 12.39 19.76 -4.04
CA TYR A 108 12.85 21.14 -4.20
C TYR A 108 14.37 21.26 -4.37
N PHE A 109 15.15 20.49 -3.61
CA PHE A 109 16.62 20.49 -3.71
C PHE A 109 17.15 19.73 -4.93
N VAL A 110 16.54 18.59 -5.28
CA VAL A 110 16.95 17.77 -6.43
C VAL A 110 16.51 18.42 -7.74
N GLY A 111 15.41 19.16 -7.74
CA GLY A 111 14.80 19.80 -8.90
C GLY A 111 13.88 18.85 -9.66
N GLU A 112 12.63 19.28 -9.88
CA GLU A 112 11.62 18.54 -10.67
C GLU A 112 12.14 18.28 -12.09
N ASP A 113 12.79 19.26 -12.71
CA ASP A 113 13.35 19.15 -14.05
C ASP A 113 14.48 18.12 -14.14
N ALA A 114 15.32 17.99 -13.11
CA ALA A 114 16.43 17.02 -13.13
C ALA A 114 15.91 15.58 -13.02
N ILE A 115 14.88 15.38 -12.18
CA ILE A 115 14.20 14.09 -12.02
C ILE A 115 13.47 13.74 -13.32
N SER A 116 12.67 14.67 -13.85
CA SER A 116 11.91 14.47 -15.08
C SER A 116 12.84 14.14 -16.26
N ASN A 117 13.91 14.91 -16.47
CA ASN A 117 14.88 14.64 -17.54
C ASN A 117 15.60 13.30 -17.38
N PHE A 118 15.94 12.90 -16.16
CA PHE A 118 16.57 11.60 -15.90
C PHE A 118 15.62 10.43 -16.18
N LEU A 119 14.35 10.56 -15.79
CA LEU A 119 13.32 9.53 -15.99
C LEU A 119 12.90 9.44 -17.47
N HIS A 120 12.84 10.55 -18.19
CA HIS A 120 12.63 10.56 -19.65
C HIS A 120 13.81 9.96 -20.40
N ALA A 121 15.05 10.24 -19.99
CA ALA A 121 16.23 9.65 -20.60
C ALA A 121 16.30 8.12 -20.42
N ASN A 122 15.72 7.60 -19.34
CA ASN A 122 15.77 6.18 -19.00
C ASN A 122 14.38 5.63 -18.66
N VAL A 123 13.52 5.51 -19.68
CA VAL A 123 12.16 4.98 -19.57
C VAL A 123 12.10 3.64 -18.81
N TRP A 124 13.06 2.74 -19.04
CA TRP A 124 13.12 1.44 -18.38
C TRP A 124 13.52 1.50 -16.89
N LEU A 125 14.08 2.61 -16.41
CA LEU A 125 14.35 2.80 -14.97
C LEU A 125 13.14 3.38 -14.23
N THR A 126 12.18 3.96 -14.94
CA THR A 126 11.00 4.62 -14.33
C THR A 126 10.13 3.67 -13.48
N PRO A 127 9.86 2.40 -13.86
CA PRO A 127 9.08 1.49 -13.01
C PRO A 127 9.82 1.13 -11.73
N ILE A 128 11.15 0.94 -11.78
CA ILE A 128 11.94 0.61 -10.59
C ILE A 128 11.88 1.76 -9.59
N PHE A 129 12.09 2.99 -10.06
CA PHE A 129 12.02 4.17 -9.20
C PHE A 129 10.63 4.32 -8.57
N SER A 130 9.58 4.21 -9.40
CA SER A 130 8.20 4.30 -8.92
C SER A 130 7.83 3.20 -7.93
N THR A 131 8.28 1.95 -8.16
CA THR A 131 8.12 0.84 -7.20
C THR A 131 8.83 1.14 -5.89
N LEU A 132 10.06 1.67 -5.91
CA LEU A 132 10.78 2.05 -4.69
C LEU A 132 10.05 3.14 -3.89
N VAL A 133 9.54 4.16 -4.58
CA VAL A 133 8.72 5.21 -3.94
C VAL A 133 7.41 4.60 -3.41
N GLY A 134 6.80 3.67 -4.15
CA GLY A 134 5.58 2.97 -3.75
C GLY A 134 5.74 2.05 -2.53
N LEU A 135 6.95 1.57 -2.26
CA LEU A 135 7.25 0.81 -1.04
C LEU A 135 7.13 1.64 0.23
N ILE A 136 7.18 2.97 0.13
CA ILE A 136 7.03 3.84 1.28
C ILE A 136 5.60 3.68 1.80
N PRO A 137 5.40 3.14 3.02
CA PRO A 137 4.08 2.77 3.53
C PRO A 137 3.32 4.03 3.94
N ASN A 138 2.67 4.66 2.97
CA ASN A 138 1.90 5.89 3.19
C ASN A 138 0.97 6.23 2.00
N CYS A 139 -0.03 7.06 2.25
CA CYS A 139 -0.81 7.81 1.27
C CYS A 139 0.07 8.82 0.50
N ALA A 140 1.17 9.28 1.10
CA ALA A 140 2.13 10.21 0.50
C ALA A 140 2.70 9.70 -0.83
N SER A 141 3.15 8.44 -0.88
CA SER A 141 3.77 7.88 -2.09
C SER A 141 2.78 7.81 -3.25
N SER A 142 1.52 7.46 -3.00
CA SER A 142 0.49 7.47 -4.05
C SER A 142 0.18 8.88 -4.58
N VAL A 143 0.23 9.91 -3.73
CA VAL A 143 0.04 11.30 -4.19
C VAL A 143 1.19 11.72 -5.08
N ILE A 144 2.43 11.51 -4.65
CA ILE A 144 3.64 11.88 -5.41
C ILE A 144 3.67 11.15 -6.76
N ILE A 145 3.43 9.83 -6.78
CA ILE A 145 3.40 9.05 -8.04
C ILE A 145 2.32 9.59 -8.99
N THR A 146 1.16 9.95 -8.43
CA THR A 146 0.04 10.48 -9.24
C THR A 146 0.36 11.88 -9.76
N GLU A 147 1.00 12.73 -8.97
CA GLU A 147 1.44 14.08 -9.36
C GLU A 147 2.47 14.01 -10.48
N MET A 148 3.52 13.20 -10.32
CA MET A 148 4.54 12.96 -11.36
C MET A 148 3.93 12.39 -12.65
N TYR A 149 2.85 11.59 -12.55
CA TYR A 149 2.13 11.09 -13.73
C TYR A 149 1.32 12.19 -14.42
N ILE A 150 0.62 13.02 -13.64
CA ILE A 150 -0.20 14.13 -14.16
C ILE A 150 0.66 15.22 -14.82
N GLU A 151 1.88 15.43 -14.31
CA GLU A 151 2.88 16.34 -14.87
C GLU A 151 3.60 15.78 -16.11
N GLY A 152 3.43 14.48 -16.40
CA GLY A 152 4.06 13.81 -17.53
C GLY A 152 5.49 13.35 -17.27
N SER A 153 6.02 13.54 -16.06
CA SER A 153 7.37 13.14 -15.64
C SER A 153 7.56 11.62 -15.60
N ILE A 154 6.48 10.83 -15.47
CA ILE A 154 6.51 9.36 -15.53
C ILE A 154 5.43 8.79 -16.45
N TYR A 155 5.75 7.65 -17.07
CA TYR A 155 4.82 6.91 -17.93
C TYR A 155 3.75 6.18 -17.12
N PHE A 156 2.62 5.89 -17.77
CA PHE A 156 1.48 5.18 -17.16
C PHE A 156 1.90 3.85 -16.50
N GLY A 157 2.75 3.06 -17.17
CA GLY A 157 3.23 1.79 -16.62
C GLY A 157 4.10 1.97 -15.36
N ALA A 158 4.88 3.05 -15.26
CA ALA A 158 5.64 3.36 -14.05
C ALA A 158 4.72 3.78 -12.90
N ALA A 159 3.73 4.64 -13.17
CA ALA A 159 2.73 5.01 -12.18
C ALA A 159 1.98 3.78 -11.65
N LEU A 160 1.57 2.88 -12.55
CA LEU A 160 0.91 1.63 -12.19
C LEU A 160 1.79 0.73 -11.32
N ALA A 161 3.09 0.59 -11.63
CA ALA A 161 4.03 -0.21 -10.83
C ALA A 161 4.13 0.28 -9.37
N GLY A 162 4.36 1.58 -9.19
CA GLY A 162 4.45 2.19 -7.86
C GLY A 162 3.13 2.12 -7.08
N LEU A 163 2.00 2.24 -7.76
CA LEU A 163 0.69 2.10 -7.12
C LEU A 163 0.34 0.65 -6.77
N ILE A 164 0.79 -0.36 -7.53
CA ILE A 164 0.53 -1.78 -7.24
C ILE A 164 1.28 -2.24 -6.00
N VAL A 165 2.55 -1.84 -5.86
CA VAL A 165 3.38 -2.27 -4.72
C VAL A 165 2.98 -1.60 -3.40
N ASN A 166 2.27 -0.46 -3.48
CA ASN A 166 1.81 0.26 -2.30
C ASN A 166 0.73 -0.53 -1.55
N ALA A 167 1.14 -1.11 -0.41
CA ALA A 167 0.30 -1.88 0.50
C ALA A 167 -0.18 -1.08 1.73
N GLY A 168 0.04 0.25 1.74
CA GLY A 168 -0.36 1.14 2.83
C GLY A 168 0.17 0.73 4.20
N LEU A 169 -0.69 0.82 5.22
CA LEU A 169 -0.35 0.41 6.60
C LEU A 169 -0.09 -1.10 6.73
N GLY A 170 -0.57 -1.92 5.78
CA GLY A 170 -0.35 -3.37 5.79
C GLY A 170 1.13 -3.74 5.80
N MET A 171 1.99 -2.94 5.17
CA MET A 171 3.43 -3.16 5.16
C MET A 171 4.06 -2.91 6.55
N LEU A 172 3.59 -1.91 7.31
CA LEU A 172 4.04 -1.66 8.69
C LEU A 172 3.65 -2.82 9.62
N PHE A 173 2.43 -3.35 9.47
CA PHE A 173 1.98 -4.52 10.24
C PHE A 173 2.77 -5.78 9.88
N LEU A 174 3.08 -5.97 8.59
CA LEU A 174 3.91 -7.07 8.13
C LEU A 174 5.29 -7.03 8.79
N PHE A 175 5.96 -5.87 8.79
CA PHE A 175 7.27 -5.72 9.43
C PHE A 175 7.25 -5.76 10.95
N LYS A 176 6.13 -5.40 11.60
CA LYS A 176 5.95 -5.49 13.06
C LYS A 176 6.01 -6.95 13.55
N ASN A 177 5.67 -7.93 12.71
CA ASN A 177 5.76 -9.34 13.06
C ASN A 177 7.19 -9.88 12.90
N TYR A 178 8.04 -9.66 13.91
CA TYR A 178 9.47 -10.01 13.88
C TYR A 178 9.75 -11.53 13.82
N LYS A 179 8.77 -12.37 14.18
CA LYS A 179 8.99 -13.79 14.41
C LYS A 179 9.20 -14.61 13.12
N ASN A 180 8.70 -14.12 11.98
CA ASN A 180 8.79 -14.78 10.67
C ASN A 180 9.26 -13.83 9.56
N TRP A 181 10.36 -13.12 9.78
CA TRP A 181 10.87 -12.09 8.85
C TRP A 181 11.10 -12.62 7.41
N LYS A 182 11.42 -13.91 7.25
CA LYS A 182 11.52 -14.58 5.95
C LYS A 182 10.21 -14.54 5.16
N ASN A 183 9.08 -14.82 5.80
CA ASN A 183 7.77 -14.80 5.13
C ASN A 183 7.35 -13.38 4.76
N ASN A 184 7.70 -12.40 5.60
CA ASN A 184 7.46 -10.99 5.33
C ASN A 184 8.24 -10.52 4.09
N LEU A 185 9.52 -10.91 3.97
CA LEU A 185 10.33 -10.62 2.79
C LEU A 185 9.83 -11.33 1.54
N ILE A 186 9.31 -12.56 1.65
CA ILE A 186 8.71 -13.26 0.52
C ILE A 186 7.49 -12.49 0.01
N ILE A 187 6.59 -12.04 0.90
CA ILE A 187 5.41 -11.27 0.52
C ILE A 187 5.82 -9.94 -0.13
N LEU A 188 6.78 -9.23 0.44
CA LEU A 188 7.33 -8.01 -0.14
C LEU A 188 7.95 -8.26 -1.52
N GLY A 189 8.72 -9.34 -1.65
CA GLY A 189 9.37 -9.75 -2.90
C GLY A 189 8.35 -10.07 -3.99
N ILE A 190 7.26 -10.77 -3.65
CA ILE A 190 6.16 -11.05 -4.58
C ILE A 190 5.50 -9.75 -5.03
N LEU A 191 5.21 -8.83 -4.11
CA LEU A 191 4.61 -7.53 -4.44
C LEU A 191 5.50 -6.71 -5.38
N VAL A 192 6.80 -6.63 -5.08
CA VAL A 192 7.79 -5.96 -5.93
C VAL A 192 7.85 -6.63 -7.31
N ALA A 193 7.99 -7.95 -7.36
CA ALA A 193 8.10 -8.69 -8.62
C ALA A 193 6.86 -8.49 -9.50
N VAL A 194 5.66 -8.67 -8.95
CA VAL A 194 4.40 -8.47 -9.66
C VAL A 194 4.29 -7.02 -10.14
N SER A 195 4.61 -6.05 -9.30
CA SER A 195 4.55 -4.63 -9.67
C SER A 195 5.47 -4.27 -10.84
N LEU A 196 6.71 -4.79 -10.82
CA LEU A 196 7.68 -4.55 -11.89
C LEU A 196 7.28 -5.27 -13.17
N ILE A 197 6.84 -6.53 -13.09
CA ILE A 197 6.38 -7.29 -14.26
C ILE A 197 5.23 -6.56 -14.94
N VAL A 198 4.22 -6.14 -14.16
CA VAL A 198 3.07 -5.39 -14.70
C VAL A 198 3.54 -4.05 -15.26
N GLY A 199 4.34 -3.29 -14.51
CA GLY A 199 4.83 -1.99 -14.96
C GLY A 199 5.62 -2.04 -16.26
N TYR A 200 6.56 -2.99 -16.37
CA TYR A 200 7.34 -3.22 -17.58
C TYR A 200 6.48 -3.73 -18.74
N ALA A 201 5.54 -4.64 -18.49
CA ALA A 201 4.62 -5.10 -19.51
C ALA A 201 3.77 -3.93 -20.04
N THR A 202 3.26 -3.08 -19.16
CA THR A 202 2.48 -1.90 -19.55
C THR A 202 3.31 -0.89 -20.35
N ILE A 203 4.57 -0.62 -19.96
CA ILE A 203 5.48 0.22 -20.75
C ILE A 203 5.75 -0.40 -22.12
N ALA A 204 6.07 -1.70 -22.17
CA ALA A 204 6.34 -2.38 -23.43
C ALA A 204 5.13 -2.34 -24.38
N ILE A 205 3.91 -2.53 -23.85
CA ILE A 205 2.66 -2.38 -24.59
C ILE A 205 2.49 -0.94 -25.08
N GLN A 206 2.74 0.06 -24.22
CA GLN A 206 2.61 1.47 -24.56
C GLN A 206 3.56 1.91 -25.69
N PHE A 207 4.75 1.33 -25.77
CA PHE A 207 5.71 1.59 -26.87
C PHE A 207 5.36 0.85 -28.17
N ASN A 208 4.57 -0.22 -28.10
CA ASN A 208 4.21 -1.04 -29.26
C ASN A 208 2.83 -0.67 -29.85
N LEU A 209 2.03 0.15 -29.16
CA LEU A 209 0.79 0.69 -29.70
C LEU A 209 1.02 2.01 -30.46
N PRO A 210 0.31 2.24 -31.58
CA PRO A 210 0.36 3.52 -32.28
C PRO A 210 -0.11 4.66 -31.38
N SER A 211 0.50 5.84 -31.59
CA SER A 211 0.46 7.05 -30.75
C SER A 211 -0.90 7.75 -30.61
N ASN A 212 -2.00 7.07 -30.94
CA ASN A 212 -3.36 7.60 -31.01
C ASN A 212 -4.27 7.14 -29.85
N TRP A 213 -3.74 6.41 -28.86
CA TRP A 213 -4.50 5.88 -27.71
C TRP A 213 -3.95 6.26 -26.33
N ILE A 214 -2.98 7.19 -26.26
CA ILE A 214 -2.34 7.56 -25.00
C ILE A 214 -2.89 8.91 -24.55
N PHE A 215 -3.58 8.89 -23.40
CA PHE A 215 -4.00 10.05 -22.63
C PHE A 215 -2.81 10.85 -22.09
#